data_AF-A0A0S2HXP9-F1
#
_entry.id   AF-A0A0S2HXP9-F1
#
_cell.length_a   1.000
_cell.length_b   1.000
_cell.length_c   1.000
_cell.angle_alpha   90.00
_cell.angle_beta   90.00
_cell.angle_gamma   90.00
#
_symmetry.space_group_name_H-M   'P 1'
#
loop_
_entity.id
_entity.type
_entity.pdbx_description
1 polymer ?
#
loop_
_entity_poly.entity_id
_entity_poly.type
_entity_poly.pdbx_seq_one_letter_code
_entity_poly.pdbx_strand_id
1 'polypeptide(L)' 'MNELLQDKTNQKILELLEQNNDMTLGGIVKNLGISAERGLQHMISLKRQGLVKVEDHSRYALNL' A
#
# COMPACT_ATOMS: atom_id res chain seq x y z
N MET A 1 7.55 19.33 6.34
CA MET A 1 8.16 18.47 5.31
C MET A 1 7.91 17.04 5.74
N ASN A 2 7.02 16.31 5.06
CA ASN A 2 6.31 15.14 5.59
C ASN A 2 7.26 14.04 6.13
N GLU A 3 7.14 13.70 7.41
CA GLU A 3 7.84 12.58 8.06
C GLU A 3 7.62 11.24 7.32
N LEU A 4 6.52 11.13 6.56
CA LEU A 4 6.22 9.95 5.75
C LEU A 4 7.18 9.73 4.57
N LEU A 5 7.75 10.79 4.00
CA LEU A 5 8.79 10.67 2.97
C LEU A 5 10.15 10.32 3.58
N GLN A 6 10.31 10.33 4.91
CA GLN A 6 11.51 9.81 5.58
C GLN A 6 11.40 8.32 5.91
N ASP A 7 10.17 7.78 5.89
CA ASP A 7 9.92 6.36 6.07
C ASP A 7 10.30 5.59 4.79
N LYS A 8 11.39 4.84 4.90
CA LYS A 8 11.94 4.01 3.82
C LYS A 8 10.93 3.00 3.27
N THR A 9 9.98 2.52 4.08
CA THR A 9 8.97 1.59 3.59
C THR A 9 7.96 2.31 2.70
N ASN A 10 7.53 3.52 3.08
CA ASN A 10 6.62 4.32 2.26
C ASN A 10 7.26 4.70 0.92
N GLN A 11 8.54 5.10 0.94
CA GLN A 11 9.30 5.37 -0.29
C GLN A 11 9.29 4.16 -1.24
N LYS A 12 9.64 2.98 -0.72
CA LYS A 12 9.65 1.74 -1.52
C LYS A 12 8.27 1.35 -2.05
N ILE A 13 7.20 1.58 -1.28
CA ILE A 13 5.83 1.34 -1.75
C ILE A 13 5.51 2.25 -2.94
N LEU A 14 5.87 3.53 -2.87
CA LEU A 14 5.64 4.48 -3.96
C LEU A 14 6.47 4.14 -5.20
N GLU A 15 7.75 3.77 -5.04
CA GLU A 15 8.60 3.30 -6.14
C GLU A 15 8.02 2.06 -6.82
N LEU A 16 7.50 1.10 -6.06
CA LEU A 16 6.84 -0.08 -6.62
C LEU A 16 5.59 0.29 -7.43
N LEU A 17 4.78 1.21 -6.93
CA LEU A 17 3.58 1.67 -7.63
C LEU A 17 3.90 2.48 -8.90
N GLU A 18 4.95 3.31 -8.88
CA GLU A 18 5.44 3.99 -10.09
C GLU A 18 5.89 3.01 -11.18
N GLN A 19 6.53 1.90 -10.81
CA GLN A 19 7.01 0.90 -11.76
C GLN A 19 5.91 -0.01 -12.32
N ASN A 20 4.86 -0.27 -11.54
CA ASN A 20 3.86 -1.30 -11.85
C ASN A 20 2.45 -0.74 -12.15
N ASN A 21 2.25 0.58 -12.10
CA ASN A 21 0.98 1.32 -12.22
C ASN A 21 -0.09 0.95 -11.18
N ASP A 22 -0.45 -0.32 -11.05
CA ASP A 22 -1.40 -0.84 -10.08
C ASP A 22 -0.87 -2.10 -9.38
N MET A 23 -1.11 -2.21 -8.07
CA MET A 23 -0.72 -3.38 -7.30
C MET A 23 -1.71 -3.67 -6.18
N THR A 24 -1.95 -4.95 -5.92
CA THR A 24 -2.67 -5.39 -4.72
C THR A 24 -1.80 -5.22 -3.48
N LEU A 25 -2.42 -5.04 -2.30
CA LEU A 25 -1.70 -5.05 -1.03
C LEU A 25 -0.84 -6.32 -0.87
N GLY A 26 -1.38 -7.48 -1.26
CA GLY A 26 -0.66 -8.76 -1.24
C GLY A 26 0.61 -8.75 -2.10
N GLY A 27 0.54 -8.16 -3.30
CA GLY A 27 1.70 -8.00 -4.19
C GLY A 27 2.77 -7.07 -3.60
N ILE A 28 2.35 -5.96 -3.00
CA ILE A 28 3.26 -4.99 -2.35
C ILE A 28 3.98 -5.63 -1.16
N VAL A 29 3.24 -6.24 -0.22
CA VAL A 29 3.86 -6.79 0.99
C VAL A 29 4.75 -8.00 0.70
N LYS A 30 4.42 -8.79 -0.33
CA LYS A 30 5.27 -9.88 -0.82
C LYS A 30 6.59 -9.37 -1.40
N ASN A 31 6.56 -8.30 -2.21
CA ASN A 31 7.78 -7.70 -2.76
C ASN A 31 8.67 -7.09 -1.67
N LEU A 32 8.06 -6.47 -0.66
CA LEU A 32 8.80 -5.78 0.41
C LEU A 32 9.22 -6.70 1.56
N GLY A 33 8.74 -7.94 1.60
CA GLY A 33 9.02 -8.88 2.70
C GLY A 33 8.48 -8.41 4.05
N ILE A 34 7.34 -7.72 4.06
CA ILE A 34 6.69 -7.22 5.29
C ILE A 34 5.36 -7.92 5.55
N SER A 35 4.84 -7.82 6.77
CA SER A 35 3.52 -8.38 7.09
C SER A 35 2.40 -7.59 6.41
N ALA A 36 1.27 -8.26 6.17
CA ALA A 36 0.06 -7.63 5.62
C ALA A 36 -0.45 -6.48 6.50
N GLU A 37 -0.42 -6.65 7.83
CA GLU A 37 -0.80 -5.61 8.79
C GLU A 37 0.07 -4.35 8.65
N ARG A 38 1.40 -4.53 8.62
CA ARG A 38 2.33 -3.42 8.47
C ARG A 38 2.13 -2.72 7.13
N GLY A 39 1.99 -3.48 6.05
CA GLY A 39 1.69 -2.93 4.73
C GLY A 39 0.39 -2.13 4.72
N LEU A 40 -0.67 -2.64 5.36
CA LEU A 40 -1.95 -1.95 5.46
C LEU A 40 -1.82 -0.61 6.21
N GLN A 41 -1.06 -0.56 7.31
CA GLN A 41 -0.81 0.68 8.04
C GLN A 41 -0.14 1.75 7.15
N HIS A 42 0.88 1.36 6.39
CA HIS A 42 1.54 2.25 5.43
C HIS A 42 0.57 2.71 4.33
N MET A 43 -0.22 1.80 3.74
CA MET A 43 -1.20 2.13 2.70
C MET A 43 -2.30 3.09 3.20
N ILE A 44 -2.78 2.91 4.43
CA ILE A 44 -3.74 3.84 5.06
C ILE A 44 -3.12 5.23 5.21
N SER A 45 -1.87 5.29 5.66
CA SER A 45 -1.16 6.55 5.86
C SER A 45 -0.94 7.29 4.52
N LEU A 46 -0.46 6.59 3.51
CA LEU A 46 -0.28 7.12 2.15
C LEU A 46 -1.60 7.59 1.53
N LYS A 47 -2.70 6.83 1.74
CA LYS A 47 -4.05 7.21 1.27
C LYS A 47 -4.53 8.50 1.93
N ARG A 48 -4.35 8.65 3.25
CA ARG A 48 -4.73 9.86 3.99
C ARG A 48 -4.02 11.11 3.49
N GLN A 49 -2.80 10.95 2.95
CA GLN A 49 -2.03 12.04 2.35
C GLN A 49 -2.32 12.25 0.86
N GLY A 50 -3.20 11.46 0.25
CA GLY A 50 -3.54 11.56 -1.16
C GLY A 50 -2.46 11.04 -2.12
N LEU A 51 -1.45 10.32 -1.61
CA LEU A 51 -0.34 9.79 -2.41
C LEU A 51 -0.70 8.49 -3.14
N VAL A 52 -1.65 7.73 -2.61
CA VAL A 52 -2.18 6.54 -3.25
C VAL A 52 -3.70 6.60 -3.25
N LYS A 53 -4.30 6.06 -4.31
CA LYS A 53 -5.74 5.82 -4.39
C LYS A 53 -5.98 4.32 -4.29
N VAL A 54 -7.10 3.94 -3.67
CA VAL A 54 -7.55 2.55 -3.66
C VAL A 54 -8.63 2.47 -4.72
N GLU A 55 -8.29 1.90 -5.87
CA GLU A 55 -9.29 1.55 -6.88
C GLU A 55 -10.02 0.29 -6.41
N ASP A 56 -11.33 0.40 -6.36
CA ASP A 56 -12.15 -0.25 -5.36
C ASP A 56 -12.52 -1.68 -5.77
N HIS A 57 -11.82 -2.69 -5.26
CA HIS A 57 -12.26 -4.09 -5.38
C HIS A 57 -12.24 -4.83 -4.03
N SER A 58 -12.87 -4.24 -3.02
CA SER A 58 -13.28 -4.99 -1.82
C SER A 58 -14.54 -5.81 -2.14
N ARG A 59 -14.39 -7.02 -2.70
CA ARG A 59 -15.52 -7.96 -2.74
C ARG A 59 -15.22 -9.19 -1.91
N TYR A 60 -15.72 -9.11 -0.68
CA TYR A 60 -15.83 -10.20 0.26
C TYR A 60 -17.29 -10.66 0.28
N ALA A 61 -17.51 -11.95 0.06
CA ALA A 61 -18.77 -12.60 0.39
C ALA A 61 -18.46 -13.96 0.99
N LEU A 62 -18.76 -14.11 2.28
CA LEU A 62 -19.05 -15.41 2.85
C LEU A 62 -20.56 -15.62 2.69
N ASN A 63 -20.98 -16.69 2.03
CA ASN A 63 -22.38 -17.09 1.96
C ASN A 63 -22.47 -18.56 2.41
N LEU A 64 -22.59 -18.71 3.75
CA LEU A 64 -22.71 -19.95 4.52
C LEU A 64 -21.41 -20.77 4.66
#